data_AF-A0A497KDZ0-F1
#
_entry.id   AF-A0A497KDZ0-F1
#
_cell.length_a   1.000
_cell.length_b   1.000
_cell.length_c   1.000
_cell.angle_alpha   90.00
_cell.angle_beta   90.00
_cell.angle_gamma   90.00
#
_symmetry.space_group_name_H-M   'P 1'
#
loop_
_entity.id
_entity.type
_entity.pdbx_description
1 polymer ?
#
loop_
_entity_poly.entity_id
_entity_poly.type
_entity_poly.pdbx_seq_one_letter_code
_entity_poly.pdbx_strand_id
1 'polypeptide(L)' 'MSKYHSVGVLRLVLDLWRSSRTHTIMDKLLKSLANYYAVELNKVFPYTVRHFERLLKLLGYEVKGGVVNN' A
#
# COMPACT_ATOMS: atom_id res chain seq x y z
N MET A 1 -19.20 -7.03 -2.03
CA MET A 1 -17.98 -6.43 -2.64
C MET A 1 -17.66 -5.12 -1.94
N SER A 2 -16.81 -5.12 -0.92
CA SER A 2 -16.25 -3.85 -0.42
C SER A 2 -15.14 -3.44 -1.39
N LYS A 3 -15.50 -2.64 -2.40
CA LYS A 3 -14.61 -2.13 -3.46
C LYS A 3 -13.79 -0.92 -3.01
N TYR A 4 -13.91 -0.53 -1.74
CA TYR A 4 -13.21 0.61 -1.17
C TYR A 4 -11.92 0.11 -0.54
N HIS A 5 -10.84 0.14 -1.33
CA HIS A 5 -9.49 0.18 -0.79
C HIS A 5 -9.44 1.27 0.29
N SER A 6 -8.80 0.98 1.43
CA SER A 6 -8.65 1.98 2.48
C SER A 6 -7.94 3.21 1.92
N VAL A 7 -8.68 4.31 1.71
CA VAL A 7 -8.17 5.54 1.10
C VAL A 7 -6.95 6.05 1.87
N GLY A 8 -6.91 5.89 3.18
CA GLY A 8 -5.76 6.24 4.01
C GLY A 8 -4.55 5.33 3.80
N VAL A 9 -4.73 4.04 3.50
CA VAL A 9 -3.61 3.17 3.14
C VAL A 9 -3.06 3.52 1.76
N LEU A 10 -3.92 3.83 0.79
CA LEU A 10 -3.47 4.36 -0.49
C LEU A 10 -2.67 5.66 -0.31
N ARG A 11 -3.19 6.58 0.52
CA ARG A 11 -2.51 7.84 0.83
C ARG A 11 -1.17 7.60 1.52
N LEU A 12 -1.11 6.70 2.49
CA LEU A 12 0.14 6.30 3.15
C LEU A 12 1.17 5.76 2.15
N VAL A 13 0.76 4.85 1.25
CA VAL A 13 1.64 4.30 0.21
C VAL A 13 2.17 5.41 -0.70
N LEU A 14 1.33 6.36 -1.10
CA LEU A 14 1.72 7.50 -1.92
C LEU A 14 2.66 8.46 -1.17
N ASP A 15 2.39 8.74 0.09
CA ASP A 15 3.21 9.63 0.93
C ASP A 15 4.60 9.01 1.17
N LEU A 16 4.66 7.70 1.44
CA LEU A 16 5.91 6.96 1.55
C LEU A 16 6.68 6.92 0.22
N TRP A 17 5.98 6.83 -0.91
CA TRP A 17 6.63 6.85 -2.21
C TRP A 17 7.14 8.25 -2.60
N ARG A 18 6.46 9.32 -2.20
CA ARG A 18 6.89 10.72 -2.46
C ARG A 18 8.02 11.19 -1.55
N SER A 19 8.10 10.65 -0.33
CA SER A 19 9.17 10.97 0.62
C SER A 19 10.53 10.50 0.11
N SER A 20 11.50 11.41 0.00
CA SER A 20 12.87 11.10 -0.47
C SER A 20 13.57 10.03 0.37
N ARG A 21 13.21 9.92 1.66
CA ARG A 21 13.80 8.96 2.60
C ARG A 21 13.32 7.52 2.38
N THR A 22 12.09 7.37 1.87
CA THR A 22 11.42 6.07 1.70
C THR A 22 11.16 5.71 0.24
N HIS A 23 11.35 6.66 -0.68
CA HIS A 23 11.11 6.51 -2.12
C HIS A 23 11.79 5.26 -2.68
N THR A 24 13.10 5.09 -2.47
CA THR A 24 13.87 3.95 -3.01
C THR A 24 13.35 2.61 -2.49
N ILE A 25 12.90 2.54 -1.24
CA ILE A 25 12.34 1.33 -0.64
C ILE A 25 10.98 1.03 -1.27
N MET A 26 10.14 2.06 -1.39
CA MET A 26 8.81 1.93 -2.00
C MET A 26 8.89 1.58 -3.48
N ASP A 27 9.80 2.18 -4.24
CA ASP A 27 9.99 1.88 -5.66
C ASP A 27 10.40 0.41 -5.89
N LYS A 28 11.34 -0.11 -5.07
CA LYS A 28 11.71 -1.53 -5.08
C LYS A 28 10.52 -2.43 -4.72
N LEU A 29 9.73 -2.06 -3.71
CA LEU A 29 8.56 -2.82 -3.31
C LEU A 29 7.49 -2.86 -4.40
N LEU A 30 7.19 -1.71 -5.03
CA LEU A 30 6.23 -1.60 -6.13
C LEU A 30 6.67 -2.46 -7.33
N LYS A 31 7.95 -2.42 -7.71
CA LYS A 31 8.51 -3.28 -8.77
C LYS A 31 8.43 -4.76 -8.42
N SER A 32 8.76 -5.14 -7.19
CA SER A 32 8.67 -6.52 -6.73
C SER A 32 7.23 -7.04 -6.77
N LEU A 33 6.26 -6.23 -6.32
CA LEU A 33 4.85 -6.58 -6.36
C LEU A 33 4.31 -6.65 -7.80
N ALA A 34 4.74 -5.74 -8.68
CA ALA A 34 4.36 -5.76 -10.08
C ALA A 34 4.79 -7.07 -10.75
N ASN A 35 6.04 -7.49 -10.49
CA ASN A 35 6.57 -8.77 -10.97
C ASN A 35 5.83 -9.96 -10.35
N TYR A 36 5.59 -9.95 -9.03
CA TYR A 36 4.94 -11.05 -8.32
C TYR A 36 3.50 -11.31 -8.82
N TYR A 37 2.75 -10.24 -9.07
CA TYR A 37 1.38 -10.33 -9.58
C TYR A 37 1.30 -10.36 -11.12
N ALA A 38 2.45 -10.31 -11.83
CA ALA A 38 2.53 -10.22 -13.29
C ALA A 38 1.67 -9.07 -13.87
N VAL A 39 1.73 -7.89 -13.24
CA VAL A 39 1.02 -6.69 -13.67
C VAL A 39 2.00 -5.57 -14.02
N GLU A 40 1.56 -4.65 -14.88
CA GLU A 40 2.29 -3.41 -15.12
C GLU A 40 2.42 -2.57 -13.84
N LEU A 41 3.51 -1.81 -13.73
CA LEU A 41 3.79 -0.99 -12.55
C LEU A 41 2.68 0.04 -12.24
N ASN A 42 2.04 0.60 -13.27
CA ASN A 42 0.89 1.52 -13.13
C ASN A 42 -0.36 0.85 -12.51
N LYS A 43 -0.48 -0.48 -12.58
CA LYS A 43 -1.60 -1.28 -12.09
C LYS A 43 -1.29 -1.97 -10.76
N VAL A 44 -0.11 -1.76 -10.17
CA VAL A 44 0.30 -2.44 -8.94
C VAL A 44 -0.32 -1.86 -7.67
N PHE A 45 -0.72 -0.59 -7.68
CA PHE A 45 -1.22 0.13 -6.49
C PHE A 45 -2.34 -0.58 -5.72
N PRO A 46 -3.39 -1.15 -6.36
CA PRO A 46 -4.41 -1.93 -5.65
C PRO A 46 -3.86 -3.12 -4.86
N TYR A 47 -2.83 -3.80 -5.38
CA TYR A 47 -2.17 -4.92 -4.73
C TYR A 47 -1.30 -4.45 -3.57
N THR A 48 -0.59 -3.33 -3.74
CA THR A 48 0.21 -2.70 -2.69
C THR A 48 -0.67 -2.27 -1.51
N VAL A 49 -1.82 -1.64 -1.76
CA VAL A 49 -2.76 -1.25 -0.70
C VAL A 49 -3.21 -2.47 0.09
N ARG A 50 -3.62 -3.55 -0.58
CA ARG A 50 -4.03 -4.79 0.09
C ARG A 50 -2.89 -5.39 0.94
N HIS A 51 -1.65 -5.30 0.46
CA HIS A 51 -0.51 -5.81 1.19
C HIS A 51 -0.22 -4.99 2.46
N PHE A 52 -0.26 -3.66 2.36
CA PHE A 52 -0.10 -2.75 3.49
C PHE A 52 -1.23 -2.86 4.50
N GLU A 53 -2.48 -3.02 4.07
CA GLU A 53 -3.61 -3.27 4.98
C GLU A 53 -3.38 -4.50 5.86
N ARG A 54 -2.84 -5.59 5.27
CA ARG A 54 -2.47 -6.79 6.03
C ARG A 54 -1.31 -6.52 6.98
N LEU A 55 -0.28 -5.81 6.54
CA LEU A 55 0.88 -5.46 7.37
C LEU A 55 0.47 -4.61 8.57
N LEU A 56 -0.34 -3.57 8.36
CA LEU A 56 -0.83 -2.68 9.42
C LEU A 56 -1.64 -3.45 10.47
N LYS A 57 -2.52 -4.36 10.03
CA LYS A 57 -3.26 -5.24 10.95
C LYS A 57 -2.35 -6.15 11.78
N LEU A 58 -1.28 -6.69 11.17
CA LEU A 58 -0.29 -7.50 11.90
C LEU A 58 0.51 -6.67 12.92
N LEU A 59 0.72 -5.39 12.63
CA LEU A 59 1.39 -4.45 13.53
C LEU A 59 0.44 -3.88 14.61
N GLY A 60 -0.82 -4.33 14.67
CA GLY A 60 -1.79 -3.91 15.68
C GLY A 60 -2.61 -2.67 15.32
N TYR A 61 -2.44 -2.09 14.12
CA TYR A 61 -3.22 -0.94 13.69
C TYR A 61 -4.64 -1.35 13.26
N GLU A 62 -5.63 -0.61 13.74
CA GLU A 62 -7.00 -0.76 13.25
C GLU A 62 -7.15 -0.07 11.90
N VAL A 63 -7.42 -0.87 10.86
CA VAL A 63 -7.78 -0.35 9.53
C VAL A 63 -9.30 -0.39 9.39
N LYS A 64 -9.98 0.70 9.78
CA LYS A 64 -11.44 0.85 9.66
C LYS A 64 -11.79 1.80 8.51
N GLY A 65 -12.39 1.27 7.45
CA GLY A 65 -13.06 2.07 6.40
C GLY A 65 -12.20 3.07 5.62
N GLY A 66 -10.87 3.04 5.71
CA GLY A 66 -10.04 4.12 5.14
C GLY A 66 -9.09 4.77 6.12
N VAL A 67 -9.29 4.60 7.43
CA VAL A 67 -8.52 5.32 8.45
C VAL A 67 -7.62 4.33 9.19
N VAL A 68 -6.35 4.71 9.34
CA VAL A 68 -5.38 4.00 10.18
C VAL A 68 -5.41 4.69 11.54
N ASN A 69 -6.00 4.03 12.53
CA ASN A 69 -5.99 4.50 13.92
C ASN A 69 -4.95 3.70 14.72
N ASN A 70 -4.32 4.39 15.67
CA ASN A 70 -3.42 3.81 16.68
C ASN A 70 -4.19 3.59 17.99
#